data_AF-A0A5C7M549-F1
#
_entry.id   AF-A0A5C7M549-F1
#
_cell.length_a   1.000
_cell.length_b   1.000
_cell.length_c   1.000
_cell.angle_alpha   90.00
_cell.angle_beta   90.00
_cell.angle_gamma   90.00
#
_symmetry.space_group_name_H-M   'P 1'
#
loop_
_entity.id
_entity.type
_entity.pdbx_description
1 polymer ?
#
loop_
_entity_poly.entity_id
_entity_poly.type
_entity_poly.pdbx_seq_one_letter_code
_entity_poly.pdbx_strand_id
1 'polypeptide(L)'
;MKPVFTIAIVVIYSRLAAPLPEVKRMVRQASTIIERDTGIALMPRFQRRRRIPRVDLQNQRLALGSYAEYFNDGDGSHTLLLAPAGISATSGLQGSTGQASICGRRCYVGMVRGTAYSKRMNLIAIVHEVGHMLGASHTDWTGGVMDPAPSGVLFTVGWQSLAFEQRSIDEIRLCSLPTASAL
;
A
#
# COMPACT_ATOMS: atom_id res chain seq x y z
N MET A 1 0.91 -4.08 -24.53
CA MET A 1 1.79 -2.88 -24.54
C MET A 1 2.87 -3.09 -23.49
N LYS A 2 4.13 -2.69 -23.76
CA LYS A 2 5.17 -2.70 -22.72
C LYS A 2 4.90 -1.55 -21.73
N PRO A 3 5.12 -1.75 -20.42
CA PRO A 3 4.92 -0.70 -19.43
C PRO A 3 5.83 0.49 -19.72
N VAL A 4 5.29 1.70 -19.57
CA VAL A 4 5.99 2.95 -19.94
C VAL A 4 7.04 3.32 -18.89
N PHE A 5 6.82 2.89 -17.64
CA PHE A 5 7.71 3.17 -16.50
C PHE A 5 7.87 1.91 -15.64
N THR A 6 9.03 1.78 -15.01
CA THR A 6 9.31 0.69 -14.06
C THR A 6 9.78 1.26 -12.74
N ILE A 7 9.13 0.84 -11.65
CA ILE A 7 9.44 1.27 -10.29
C ILE A 7 9.90 0.07 -9.48
N ALA A 8 11.11 0.16 -8.93
CA ALA A 8 11.57 -0.79 -7.92
C ALA A 8 10.87 -0.51 -6.59
N ILE A 9 10.19 -1.52 -6.05
CA ILE A 9 9.58 -1.46 -4.72
C ILE A 9 10.31 -2.41 -3.79
N VAL A 10 10.98 -1.89 -2.77
CA VAL A 10 11.53 -2.69 -1.68
C VAL A 10 10.41 -2.99 -0.69
N VAL A 11 10.10 -4.27 -0.52
CA VAL A 11 9.02 -4.75 0.34
C VAL A 11 9.61 -5.30 1.62
N ILE A 12 9.45 -4.55 2.70
CA ILE A 12 9.94 -4.92 4.03
C ILE A 12 8.80 -5.58 4.80
N TYR A 13 9.03 -6.76 5.37
CA TYR A 13 7.96 -7.50 6.05
C TYR A 13 8.48 -8.32 7.23
N SER A 14 7.60 -8.60 8.21
CA SER A 14 7.93 -9.42 9.39
C SER A 14 7.27 -10.81 9.37
N ARG A 15 7.82 -11.74 10.17
CA ARG A 15 7.18 -13.05 10.44
C ARG A 15 5.77 -12.92 10.98
N LEU A 16 5.51 -11.89 11.78
CA LEU A 16 4.26 -11.72 12.51
C LEU A 16 3.13 -11.15 11.64
N ALA A 17 3.40 -10.71 10.41
CA ALA A 17 2.39 -10.18 9.50
C ALA A 17 1.63 -11.32 8.78
N ALA A 18 2.33 -12.18 8.03
CA ALA A 18 1.77 -13.37 7.40
C ALA A 18 2.90 -14.33 6.99
N PRO A 19 2.61 -15.60 6.64
CA PRO A 19 3.62 -16.48 6.03
C PRO A 19 4.23 -15.85 4.78
N LEU A 20 5.55 -15.99 4.59
CA LEU A 20 6.26 -15.38 3.46
C LEU A 20 5.65 -15.71 2.08
N PRO A 21 5.26 -16.97 1.76
CA PRO A 21 4.62 -17.27 0.49
C PRO A 21 3.33 -16.49 0.27
N GLU A 22 2.58 -16.22 1.34
CA GLU A 22 1.34 -15.45 1.30
C GLU A 22 1.60 -13.97 1.04
N VAL A 23 2.56 -13.37 1.76
CA VAL A 23 2.99 -11.98 1.53
C VAL A 23 3.42 -11.77 0.08
N LYS A 24 4.29 -12.66 -0.44
CA LYS A 24 4.74 -12.61 -1.83
C LYS A 24 3.58 -12.70 -2.82
N ARG A 25 2.61 -13.58 -2.56
CA ARG A 25 1.43 -13.74 -3.41
C ARG A 25 0.59 -12.47 -3.44
N MET A 26 0.28 -11.90 -2.28
CA MET A 26 -0.53 -10.69 -2.17
C MET A 26 0.15 -9.50 -2.85
N VAL A 27 1.44 -9.28 -2.61
CA VAL A 27 2.17 -8.16 -3.23
C VAL A 27 2.25 -8.32 -4.74
N ARG A 28 2.48 -9.53 -5.25
CA ARG A 28 2.46 -9.78 -6.70
C ARG A 28 1.08 -9.52 -7.29
N GLN A 29 0.02 -9.96 -6.61
CA GLN A 29 -1.35 -9.70 -7.05
C GLN A 29 -1.66 -8.21 -7.07
N ALA A 30 -1.27 -7.46 -6.02
CA ALA A 30 -1.39 -6.01 -5.98
C ALA A 30 -0.63 -5.35 -7.14
N SER A 31 0.62 -5.79 -7.38
CA SER A 31 1.46 -5.29 -8.46
C SER A 31 0.79 -5.51 -9.82
N THR A 32 0.26 -6.71 -10.09
CA THR A 32 -0.46 -7.01 -11.33
C THR A 32 -1.70 -6.14 -11.52
N ILE A 33 -2.44 -5.84 -10.46
CA ILE A 33 -3.61 -4.95 -10.52
C ILE A 33 -3.18 -3.54 -10.91
N ILE A 34 -2.19 -3.00 -10.19
CA ILE A 34 -1.67 -1.65 -10.44
C ILE A 34 -1.08 -1.56 -11.85
N GLU A 35 -0.29 -2.54 -12.26
CA GLU A 35 0.31 -2.63 -13.59
C GLU A 35 -0.74 -2.62 -14.70
N ARG A 36 -1.78 -3.44 -14.55
CA ARG A 36 -2.86 -3.55 -15.52
C ARG A 36 -3.59 -2.22 -15.68
N ASP A 37 -3.89 -1.54 -14.58
CA ASP A 37 -4.74 -0.35 -14.59
C ASP A 37 -3.96 0.92 -14.95
N THR A 38 -2.72 1.06 -14.47
CA THR A 38 -1.92 2.29 -14.60
C THR A 38 -0.92 2.24 -15.76
N GLY A 39 -0.49 1.04 -16.18
CA GLY A 39 0.59 0.84 -17.14
C GLY A 39 2.01 0.98 -16.56
N ILE A 40 2.15 1.12 -15.23
CA ILE A 40 3.43 1.20 -14.52
C ILE A 40 3.86 -0.20 -14.05
N ALA A 41 5.03 -0.66 -14.47
CA ALA A 41 5.64 -1.89 -13.97
C ALA A 41 6.16 -1.73 -12.54
N LEU A 42 5.82 -2.67 -11.66
CA LEU A 42 6.35 -2.73 -10.31
C LEU A 42 7.31 -3.92 -10.20
N MET A 43 8.51 -3.67 -9.68
CA MET A 43 9.52 -4.71 -9.43
C MET A 43 9.68 -4.94 -7.92
N PRO A 44 8.83 -5.75 -7.28
CA PRO A 44 8.90 -5.99 -5.85
C PRO A 44 10.13 -6.81 -5.46
N ARG A 45 10.97 -6.24 -4.60
CA ARG A 45 12.13 -6.89 -3.97
C ARG A 45 11.85 -7.13 -2.49
N PHE A 46 11.81 -8.39 -2.06
CA PHE A 46 11.36 -8.74 -0.72
C PHE A 46 12.53 -8.80 0.28
N GLN A 47 12.42 -8.03 1.35
CA GLN A 47 13.36 -8.03 2.48
C GLN A 47 12.65 -8.41 3.78
N ARG A 48 13.09 -9.51 4.37
CA ARG A 48 12.55 -9.96 5.67
C ARG A 48 13.22 -9.23 6.82
N ARG A 49 12.44 -8.70 7.75
CA ARG A 49 12.92 -8.24 9.06
C ARG A 49 12.40 -9.14 10.18
N ARG A 50 13.28 -9.47 11.13
CA ARG A 50 12.95 -10.38 12.24
C ARG A 50 12.05 -9.70 13.27
N ARG A 51 12.17 -8.39 13.43
CA ARG A 51 11.38 -7.55 14.33
C ARG A 51 10.99 -6.29 13.56
N ILE A 52 9.70 -5.99 13.56
CA ILE A 52 9.14 -4.72 13.11
C ILE A 52 8.23 -4.28 14.26
N PRO A 53 8.41 -3.08 14.83
CA PRO A 53 7.59 -2.59 15.93
C PRO A 53 6.09 -2.66 15.61
N ARG A 54 5.26 -2.96 16.60
CA ARG A 54 3.81 -2.76 16.49
C ARG A 54 3.50 -1.38 17.04
N VAL A 55 2.83 -0.56 16.26
CA VAL A 55 2.56 0.84 16.62
C VAL A 55 1.06 1.08 16.52
N ASP A 56 0.59 2.08 17.26
CA ASP A 56 -0.78 2.57 17.12
C ASP A 56 -0.89 3.30 15.77
N LEU A 57 -1.83 2.82 14.95
CA LEU A 57 -2.02 3.26 13.59
C LEU A 57 -3.03 4.41 13.49
N GLN A 58 -3.65 4.81 14.60
CA GLN A 58 -4.47 6.02 14.65
C GLN A 58 -3.63 7.30 14.64
N ASN A 59 -2.34 7.22 14.97
CA ASN A 59 -1.40 8.34 14.85
C ASN A 59 -0.46 8.12 13.66
N GLN A 60 -0.87 8.64 12.49
CA GLN A 60 -0.16 8.48 11.22
C GLN A 60 1.30 8.96 11.27
N ARG A 61 1.56 10.07 11.98
CA ARG A 61 2.91 10.61 12.18
C ARG A 61 3.78 9.68 13.01
N LEU A 62 3.21 9.13 14.09
CA LEU A 62 3.88 8.14 14.92
C LEU A 62 4.15 6.85 14.15
N ALA A 63 3.20 6.39 13.33
CA ALA A 63 3.36 5.20 12.52
C ALA A 63 4.55 5.33 11.55
N LEU A 64 4.57 6.38 10.72
CA LEU A 64 5.69 6.61 9.80
C LEU A 64 7.02 6.86 10.53
N GLY A 65 7.01 7.61 11.64
CA GLY A 65 8.20 7.86 12.45
C GLY A 65 8.78 6.59 13.08
N SER A 66 7.93 5.71 13.61
CA SER A 66 8.33 4.44 14.23
C SER A 66 8.90 3.43 13.22
N TYR A 67 8.69 3.69 11.94
CA TYR A 67 9.16 2.85 10.84
C TYR A 67 10.22 3.50 9.98
N ALA A 68 10.68 4.71 10.35
CA ALA A 68 11.64 5.50 9.58
C ALA A 68 12.91 4.70 9.25
N GLU A 69 13.43 3.91 10.19
CA GLU A 69 14.64 3.10 10.03
C GLU A 69 14.57 2.01 8.94
N TYR A 70 13.36 1.67 8.49
CA TYR A 70 13.16 0.68 7.44
C TYR A 70 13.12 1.31 6.05
N PHE A 71 12.86 2.62 5.93
CA PHE A 71 12.80 3.29 4.64
C PHE A 71 14.22 3.62 4.15
N ASN A 72 14.54 3.24 2.91
CA ASN A 72 15.84 3.51 2.31
C ASN A 72 15.74 4.64 1.28
N ASP A 73 15.62 5.89 1.73
CA ASP A 73 15.35 7.00 0.81
C ASP A 73 16.51 7.35 -0.14
N GLY A 74 17.71 6.84 0.15
CA GLY A 74 18.93 7.12 -0.60
C GLY A 74 19.13 6.27 -1.85
N ASP A 75 18.37 5.20 -2.06
CA ASP A 75 18.64 4.24 -3.14
C ASP A 75 17.81 4.45 -4.43
N GLY A 76 16.97 5.49 -4.45
CA GLY A 76 16.14 5.76 -5.61
C GLY A 76 14.85 4.91 -5.69
N SER A 77 14.65 3.96 -4.77
CA SER A 77 13.52 3.03 -4.77
C SER A 77 12.35 3.53 -3.95
N HIS A 78 11.19 2.91 -4.16
CA HIS A 78 10.03 3.07 -3.29
C HIS A 78 10.05 1.96 -2.25
N THR A 79 9.69 2.26 -1.01
CA THR A 79 9.69 1.27 0.07
C THR A 79 8.27 1.06 0.60
N LEU A 80 7.81 -0.19 0.52
CA LEU A 80 6.56 -0.68 1.10
C LEU A 80 6.86 -1.48 2.37
N LEU A 81 6.38 -1.01 3.51
CA LEU A 81 6.49 -1.71 4.78
C LEU A 81 5.19 -2.45 5.12
N LEU A 82 5.27 -3.77 5.28
CA LEU A 82 4.18 -4.64 5.70
C LEU A 82 4.42 -5.11 7.15
N ALA A 83 3.69 -4.52 8.08
CA ALA A 83 3.77 -4.86 9.51
C ALA A 83 2.48 -5.52 10.00
N PRO A 84 2.48 -6.20 11.16
CA PRO A 84 1.23 -6.60 11.79
C PRO A 84 0.38 -5.35 12.12
N ALA A 85 -0.92 -5.42 11.86
CA ALA A 85 -1.86 -4.38 12.25
C ALA A 85 -1.79 -4.09 13.77
N GLY A 86 -1.94 -2.81 14.12
CA GLY A 86 -2.19 -2.37 15.48
C GLY A 86 -3.60 -2.76 15.94
N ILE A 87 -3.81 -2.70 17.25
CA ILE A 87 -5.14 -2.87 17.84
C ILE A 87 -5.78 -1.49 17.91
N SER A 88 -6.99 -1.34 17.35
CA SER A 88 -7.76 -0.11 17.51
C SER A 88 -8.09 0.09 19.00
N ALA A 89 -7.70 1.24 19.57
CA ALA A 89 -7.98 1.55 20.96
C ALA A 89 -9.48 1.64 21.27
N THR A 90 -10.30 2.01 20.28
CA THR A 90 -11.74 2.23 20.45
C THR A 90 -12.58 0.97 20.27
N SER A 91 -12.15 0.03 19.43
CA SER A 91 -12.91 -1.20 19.14
C SER A 91 -12.24 -2.48 19.63
N GLY A 92 -10.98 -2.43 20.06
CA GLY A 92 -10.21 -3.60 20.47
C GLY A 92 -9.89 -4.58 19.34
N LEU A 93 -10.27 -4.26 18.10
CA LEU A 93 -10.09 -5.11 16.93
C LEU A 93 -8.83 -4.74 16.15
N GLN A 94 -8.21 -5.74 15.52
CA GLN A 94 -7.16 -5.52 14.52
C GLN A 94 -7.80 -5.03 13.22
N GLY A 95 -7.60 -3.75 12.90
CA GLY A 95 -8.00 -3.16 11.62
C GLY A 95 -6.83 -3.14 10.64
N SER A 96 -7.07 -3.43 9.36
CA SER A 96 -6.08 -3.10 8.33
C SER A 96 -6.12 -1.59 8.15
N THR A 97 -4.95 -0.95 8.21
CA THR A 97 -4.79 0.47 7.95
C THR A 97 -3.57 0.67 7.09
N GLY A 98 -3.45 1.85 6.51
CA GLY A 98 -2.31 2.20 5.70
C GLY A 98 -1.96 3.67 5.83
N GLN A 99 -0.76 3.99 5.38
CA GLN A 99 -0.31 5.36 5.22
C GLN A 99 0.74 5.43 4.11
N ALA A 100 0.48 6.29 3.14
CA ALA A 100 1.48 6.76 2.19
C ALA A 100 1.34 8.27 2.00
N SER A 101 2.41 8.90 1.51
CA SER A 101 2.31 10.27 1.00
C SER A 101 2.01 10.19 -0.50
N ILE A 102 1.14 11.08 -0.97
CA ILE A 102 0.89 11.25 -2.41
C ILE A 102 2.21 11.63 -3.08
N CYS A 103 2.59 10.91 -4.13
CA CYS A 103 3.91 11.06 -4.77
C CYS A 103 5.11 10.84 -3.84
N GLY A 104 4.89 10.12 -2.74
CA GLY A 104 5.93 9.78 -1.78
C GLY A 104 6.67 8.51 -2.17
N ARG A 105 7.83 8.30 -1.55
CA ARG A 105 8.61 7.06 -1.72
C ARG A 105 8.33 6.01 -0.65
N ARG A 106 7.53 6.36 0.35
CA ARG A 106 7.33 5.58 1.57
C ARG A 106 5.85 5.22 1.70
N CYS A 107 5.61 3.94 1.88
CA CYS A 107 4.28 3.37 2.06
C CYS A 107 4.33 2.38 3.23
N TYR A 108 3.31 2.44 4.07
CA TYR A 108 3.09 1.53 5.18
C TYR A 108 1.72 0.87 5.06
N VAL A 109 1.65 -0.43 5.33
CA VAL A 109 0.40 -1.17 5.46
C VAL A 109 0.43 -2.07 6.71
N GLY A 110 -0.57 -1.88 7.56
CA GLY A 110 -0.90 -2.74 8.68
C GLY A 110 -1.70 -3.95 8.20
N MET A 111 -1.09 -5.13 8.35
CA MET A 111 -1.61 -6.40 7.88
C MET A 111 -2.34 -7.15 9.00
N VAL A 112 -3.60 -7.48 8.76
CA VAL A 112 -4.40 -8.31 9.67
C VAL A 112 -4.13 -9.78 9.36
N ARG A 113 -3.86 -10.57 10.40
CA ARG A 113 -3.79 -12.04 10.29
C ARG A 113 -5.20 -12.62 10.44
N GLY A 114 -5.55 -13.60 9.61
CA GLY A 114 -6.81 -14.31 9.81
C GLY A 114 -7.38 -14.96 8.56
N THR A 115 -8.69 -14.86 8.45
CA THR A 115 -9.55 -15.53 7.46
C THR A 115 -9.32 -15.03 6.04
N ALA A 116 -9.97 -15.65 5.05
CA ALA A 116 -9.93 -15.18 3.66
C ALA A 116 -10.32 -13.69 3.51
N TYR A 117 -11.21 -13.22 4.40
CA TYR A 117 -11.59 -11.82 4.52
C TYR A 117 -10.37 -10.91 4.78
N SER A 118 -9.56 -11.24 5.79
CA SER A 118 -8.34 -10.49 6.13
C SER A 118 -7.35 -10.44 4.96
N LYS A 119 -7.33 -11.45 4.08
CA LYS A 119 -6.45 -11.46 2.90
C LYS A 119 -6.91 -10.46 1.84
N ARG A 120 -8.21 -10.38 1.57
CA ARG A 120 -8.76 -9.39 0.63
C ARG A 120 -8.57 -7.97 1.15
N MET A 121 -8.80 -7.75 2.45
CA MET A 121 -8.53 -6.49 3.15
C MET A 121 -7.10 -6.02 2.92
N ASN A 122 -6.14 -6.89 3.25
CA ASN A 122 -4.72 -6.60 3.12
C ASN A 122 -4.33 -6.31 1.66
N LEU A 123 -4.94 -7.01 0.69
CA LEU A 123 -4.71 -6.75 -0.73
C LEU A 123 -5.22 -5.35 -1.12
N ILE A 124 -6.45 -5.00 -0.73
CA ILE A 124 -7.01 -3.66 -0.97
C ILE A 124 -6.10 -2.59 -0.37
N ALA A 125 -5.69 -2.76 0.89
CA ALA A 125 -4.81 -1.80 1.57
C ALA A 125 -3.46 -1.66 0.84
N ILE A 126 -2.85 -2.76 0.37
CA ILE A 126 -1.62 -2.66 -0.43
C ILE A 126 -1.86 -1.88 -1.72
N VAL A 127 -2.95 -2.16 -2.45
CA VAL A 127 -3.23 -1.46 -3.72
C VAL A 127 -3.52 0.02 -3.47
N HIS A 128 -4.35 0.34 -2.47
CA HIS A 128 -4.73 1.70 -2.09
C HIS A 128 -3.51 2.55 -1.72
N GLU A 129 -2.70 2.06 -0.78
CA GLU A 129 -1.56 2.83 -0.28
C GLU A 129 -0.41 2.93 -1.29
N VAL A 130 -0.20 1.89 -2.10
CA VAL A 130 0.73 2.00 -3.24
C VAL A 130 0.16 2.98 -4.28
N GLY A 131 -1.16 3.03 -4.48
CA GLY A 131 -1.83 4.04 -5.30
C GLY A 131 -1.49 5.46 -4.85
N HIS A 132 -1.63 5.75 -3.56
CA HIS A 132 -1.18 7.01 -2.96
C HIS A 132 0.31 7.26 -3.21
N MET A 133 1.15 6.28 -2.88
CA MET A 133 2.60 6.37 -3.10
C MET A 133 2.95 6.75 -4.55
N LEU A 134 2.17 6.24 -5.52
CA LEU A 134 2.34 6.53 -6.95
C LEU A 134 1.67 7.83 -7.42
N GLY A 135 0.90 8.52 -6.57
CA GLY A 135 0.35 9.84 -6.87
C GLY A 135 -1.17 9.96 -6.86
N ALA A 136 -1.93 8.87 -6.67
CA ALA A 136 -3.38 8.97 -6.60
C ALA A 136 -3.84 9.65 -5.31
N SER A 137 -4.82 10.54 -5.41
CA SER A 137 -5.57 11.09 -4.28
C SER A 137 -6.78 10.20 -3.97
N HIS A 138 -7.43 10.47 -2.83
CA HIS A 138 -8.74 9.90 -2.57
C HIS A 138 -9.75 10.32 -3.63
N THR A 139 -10.66 9.41 -3.99
CA THR A 139 -11.74 9.67 -4.94
C THR A 139 -13.05 9.96 -4.20
N ASP A 140 -13.96 10.68 -4.84
CA ASP A 140 -15.32 10.89 -4.32
C ASP A 140 -16.23 9.66 -4.59
N TRP A 141 -15.74 8.69 -5.38
CA TRP A 141 -16.45 7.48 -5.73
C TRP A 141 -16.39 6.42 -4.61
N THR A 142 -17.54 6.19 -3.99
CA THR A 142 -17.70 5.11 -3.01
C THR A 142 -17.56 3.74 -3.67
N GLY A 143 -16.71 2.89 -3.09
CA GLY A 143 -16.48 1.52 -3.56
C GLY A 143 -15.30 1.34 -4.53
N GLY A 144 -14.61 2.42 -4.88
CA GLY A 144 -13.34 2.37 -5.61
C GLY A 144 -12.14 1.97 -4.74
N VAL A 145 -11.00 1.67 -5.38
CA VAL A 145 -9.80 1.31 -4.63
C VAL A 145 -9.22 2.50 -3.87
N MET A 146 -9.46 3.74 -4.32
CA MET A 146 -9.00 4.99 -3.69
C MET A 146 -10.08 5.69 -2.85
N ASP A 147 -11.14 4.97 -2.45
CA ASP A 147 -12.21 5.50 -1.59
C ASP A 147 -11.64 5.90 -0.20
N PRO A 148 -11.86 7.15 0.28
CA PRO A 148 -11.36 7.67 1.56
C PRO A 148 -11.99 7.02 2.79
N ALA A 149 -13.20 6.48 2.64
CA ALA A 149 -13.94 5.84 3.70
C ALA A 149 -14.25 4.41 3.27
N PRO A 150 -13.25 3.51 3.26
CA PRO A 150 -13.54 2.10 3.14
C PRO A 150 -14.17 1.69 4.47
N SER A 151 -15.45 2.03 4.63
CA SER A 151 -16.12 2.03 5.92
C SER A 151 -16.05 0.61 6.48
N GLY A 152 -15.89 0.50 7.80
CA GLY A 152 -15.83 -0.79 8.48
C GLY A 152 -17.02 -1.72 8.20
N VAL A 153 -18.09 -1.18 7.59
CA VAL A 153 -19.26 -1.91 7.07
C VAL A 153 -19.07 -2.34 5.60
N LEU A 154 -18.43 -1.55 4.74
CA LEU A 154 -18.20 -1.86 3.31
C LEU A 154 -17.15 -2.95 3.10
N PHE A 155 -16.16 -3.03 3.97
CA PHE A 155 -15.21 -4.13 3.93
C PHE A 155 -15.91 -5.47 4.18
N THR A 156 -16.90 -5.52 5.10
CA THR A 156 -17.69 -6.72 5.44
C THR A 156 -18.50 -7.30 4.29
N VAL A 157 -18.75 -6.54 3.21
CA VAL A 157 -19.65 -6.96 2.14
C VAL A 157 -18.93 -7.36 0.83
N GLY A 158 -17.63 -7.06 0.66
CA GLY A 158 -16.87 -7.50 -0.52
C GLY A 158 -17.15 -6.72 -1.82
N TRP A 159 -17.74 -5.53 -1.73
CA TRP A 159 -18.11 -4.70 -2.89
C TRP A 159 -16.99 -3.78 -3.36
N GLN A 160 -15.94 -3.57 -2.56
CA GLN A 160 -14.88 -2.66 -2.94
C GLN A 160 -14.08 -3.21 -4.13
N SER A 161 -14.10 -2.44 -5.22
CA SER A 161 -13.34 -2.67 -6.42
C SER A 161 -11.86 -2.45 -6.14
N LEU A 162 -11.02 -3.27 -6.76
CA LEU A 162 -9.57 -3.08 -6.77
C LEU A 162 -9.12 -2.21 -7.95
N ALA A 163 -10.05 -1.74 -8.79
CA ALA A 163 -9.74 -0.96 -9.97
C ALA A 163 -9.48 0.51 -9.62
N PHE A 164 -8.49 1.09 -10.29
CA PHE A 164 -8.27 2.53 -10.29
C PHE A 164 -9.25 3.23 -11.24
N GLU A 165 -9.77 4.37 -10.83
CA GLU A 165 -10.53 5.25 -11.72
C GLU A 165 -9.61 6.00 -12.68
N GLN A 166 -10.16 6.48 -13.80
CA GLN A 166 -9.39 7.25 -14.78
C GLN A 166 -8.69 8.47 -14.14
N ARG A 167 -9.38 9.17 -13.23
CA ARG A 167 -8.78 10.29 -12.48
C ARG A 167 -7.53 9.85 -11.70
N SER A 168 -7.60 8.76 -10.93
CA SER A 168 -6.45 8.25 -10.19
C SER A 168 -5.32 7.81 -11.12
N ILE A 169 -5.64 7.22 -12.27
CA ILE A 169 -4.67 6.84 -13.30
C ILE A 169 -3.95 8.08 -13.84
N ASP A 170 -4.69 9.16 -14.09
CA ASP A 170 -4.13 10.41 -14.62
C ASP A 170 -3.23 11.10 -13.57
N GLU A 171 -3.65 11.13 -12.30
CA GLU A 171 -2.83 11.63 -11.18
C GLU A 171 -1.54 10.83 -11.01
N ILE A 172 -1.61 9.50 -11.08
CA ILE A 172 -0.44 8.61 -11.02
C ILE A 172 0.51 8.88 -12.18
N ARG A 173 -0.01 9.10 -13.40
CA ARG A 173 0.81 9.43 -14.56
C ARG A 173 1.54 10.75 -14.36
N LEU A 174 0.85 11.80 -13.91
CA LEU A 174 1.46 13.10 -13.63
C LEU A 174 2.62 12.99 -12.63
N CYS A 175 2.43 12.20 -11.59
CA CYS A 175 3.44 11.93 -10.57
C CYS A 175 4.65 11.14 -11.08
N SER A 176 4.41 10.24 -12.04
CA SER A 176 5.43 9.34 -12.61
C SER A 176 6.16 9.93 -13.81
N LEU A 177 5.71 11.07 -14.33
CA LEU A 177 6.45 11.80 -15.37
C LEU A 177 7.77 12.29 -14.76
N PRO A 178 8.91 12.11 -15.45
CA PRO A 178 10.13 12.77 -15.04
C PRO A 178 9.85 14.28 -15.05
N THR A 179 9.82 14.91 -13.89
CA THR A 179 9.85 16.37 -13.80
C THR A 179 11.03 16.84 -14.64
N ALA A 180 10.75 17.57 -15.70
CA ALA A 180 11.76 18.29 -16.46
C ALA A 180 12.41 19.30 -15.51
N SER A 181 13.44 18.87 -14.81
CA SER A 181 14.24 19.68 -13.90
C SER A 181 15.67 19.15 -13.94
N ALA A 182 16.26 19.31 -15.12
CA ALA A 182 17.69 19.48 -15.36
C ALA A 182 17.84 20.17 -16.73
N LEU A 183 17.29 21.39 -16.83
CA LEU A 183 17.78 22.42 -17.75
C LEU A 183 18.51 23.46 -16.89
#